data_AF-W1Y2H6-F1
#
_entry.id   AF-W1Y2H6-F1
#
_cell.length_a   1.000
_cell.length_b   1.000
_cell.length_c   1.000
_cell.angle_alpha   90.00
_cell.angle_beta   90.00
_cell.angle_gamma   90.00
#
_symmetry.space_group_name_H-M   'P 1'
#
loop_
_entity.id
_entity.type
_entity.pdbx_description
1 polymer ?
#
loop_
_entity_poly.entity_id
_entity_poly.type
_entity_poly.pdbx_seq_one_letter_code
_entity_poly.pdbx_strand_id
1 'polypeptide(L)'
;QTHKAQVVFETCDIDDLEILVFNSTILDTFTGKRIELPQYQQDYSESEFEVITETYNWGRAVLQGWLCTEGNPVHCIMNIYFK
;
A
#
# COMPACT_ATOMS: atom_id res chain seq x y z
N GLN A 1 6.21 -12.71 15.30
CA GLN A 1 6.99 -13.38 14.23
C GLN A 1 6.56 -12.70 12.94
N THR A 2 7.50 -12.16 12.16
CA THR A 2 7.17 -11.56 10.85
C THR A 2 7.29 -12.64 9.77
N HIS A 3 6.31 -12.70 8.88
CA HIS A 3 6.29 -13.63 7.74
C HIS A 3 6.48 -12.82 6.47
N LYS A 4 7.55 -13.11 5.71
CA LYS A 4 7.73 -12.47 4.40
C LYS A 4 6.74 -13.08 3.42
N ALA A 5 6.00 -12.22 2.74
CA ALA A 5 5.08 -12.59 1.68
C ALA A 5 5.39 -11.75 0.45
N GLN A 6 5.12 -12.32 -0.73
CA GLN A 6 5.20 -11.61 -1.99
C GLN A 6 3.79 -11.47 -2.54
N VAL A 7 3.36 -10.23 -2.81
CA VAL A 7 2.13 -9.96 -3.54
C VAL A 7 2.47 -9.90 -5.02
N VAL A 8 1.84 -10.75 -5.82
CA VAL A 8 2.02 -10.81 -7.28
C VAL A 8 0.68 -10.49 -7.94
N PHE A 9 0.68 -9.49 -8.81
CA PHE A 9 -0.47 -9.12 -9.63
C PHE A 9 -0.28 -9.72 -11.02
N GLU A 10 -1.12 -10.68 -11.40
CA GLU A 10 -0.97 -11.38 -12.69
C GLU A 10 -1.86 -10.78 -13.80
N THR A 11 -3.07 -10.32 -13.45
CA THR A 11 -4.11 -9.91 -14.42
C THR A 11 -4.77 -8.58 -14.09
N CYS A 12 -4.21 -7.82 -13.16
CA CYS A 12 -4.74 -6.53 -12.74
C CYS A 12 -4.13 -5.43 -13.63
N ASP A 13 -4.97 -4.54 -14.17
CA ASP A 13 -4.45 -3.35 -14.85
C ASP A 13 -3.71 -2.50 -13.81
N ILE A 14 -2.56 -1.94 -14.20
CA ILE A 14 -1.77 -1.08 -13.30
C ILE A 14 -2.60 0.10 -12.77
N ASP A 15 -3.55 0.57 -13.58
CA ASP A 15 -4.49 1.66 -13.28
C ASP A 15 -5.56 1.25 -12.24
N ASP A 16 -5.73 -0.05 -11.97
CA ASP A 16 -6.65 -0.58 -10.97
C ASP A 16 -6.01 -0.60 -9.55
N LEU A 17 -4.86 0.04 -9.36
CA LEU A 17 -4.23 0.23 -8.06
C LEU A 17 -4.15 1.70 -7.65
N GLU A 18 -4.67 1.99 -6.47
CA GLU A 18 -4.52 3.29 -5.82
C GLU A 18 -3.80 3.11 -4.49
N ILE A 19 -2.70 3.84 -4.30
CA ILE A 19 -1.87 3.75 -3.10
C ILE A 19 -1.86 5.10 -2.39
N LEU A 20 -2.26 5.11 -1.13
CA LEU A 20 -2.25 6.28 -0.26
C LEU A 20 -1.09 6.16 0.71
N VAL A 21 -0.09 7.01 0.55
CA VAL A 21 1.06 7.09 1.47
C VAL A 21 0.91 8.32 2.34
N PHE A 22 0.74 8.11 3.64
CA PHE A 22 0.53 9.17 4.61
C PHE A 22 1.85 9.84 4.99
N ASN A 23 1.79 11.05 5.53
CA ASN A 23 2.95 11.76 6.07
C ASN A 23 3.40 11.23 7.44
N SER A 24 2.53 10.51 8.15
CA SER A 24 2.79 9.99 9.49
C SER A 24 2.00 8.70 9.75
N THR A 25 2.15 8.17 10.96
CA THR A 25 1.43 6.98 11.43
C THR A 25 0.04 7.27 12.00
N ILE A 26 -0.33 8.55 12.15
CA ILE A 26 -1.60 8.95 12.78
C ILE A 26 -2.75 8.76 11.79
N LEU A 27 -3.78 8.04 12.23
CA LEU A 27 -4.99 7.74 11.46
C LEU A 27 -6.08 8.79 11.74
N ASP A 28 -5.89 10.01 11.26
CA ASP A 28 -6.89 11.08 11.36
C ASP A 28 -7.39 11.55 9.98
N THR A 29 -7.02 12.75 9.57
CA THR A 29 -7.29 13.29 8.24
C THR A 29 -6.15 12.88 7.33
N PHE A 30 -6.48 12.34 6.15
CA PHE A 30 -5.47 12.00 5.17
C PHE A 30 -4.61 13.22 4.81
N THR A 31 -3.33 13.14 5.15
CA THR A 31 -2.29 14.06 4.72
C THR A 31 -1.15 13.22 4.15
N GLY A 32 -0.86 13.40 2.87
CA GLY A 32 0.04 12.49 2.16
C GLY A 32 -0.08 12.61 0.65
N LYS A 33 0.39 11.58 -0.05
CA LYS A 33 0.32 11.47 -1.51
C LYS A 33 -0.53 10.27 -1.92
N ARG A 34 -1.36 10.50 -2.93
CA ARG A 34 -2.04 9.45 -3.70
C ARG A 34 -1.17 9.16 -4.92
N ILE A 35 -0.74 7.91 -5.06
CA ILE A 35 0.15 7.46 -6.13
C ILE A 35 -0.35 6.16 -6.76
N GLU A 36 0.11 5.90 -7.97
CA GLU A 36 -0.13 4.65 -8.69
C GLU A 36 1.04 3.68 -8.48
N LEU A 37 0.84 2.42 -8.88
CA LEU A 37 1.82 1.36 -8.70
C LEU A 37 3.21 1.68 -9.28
N PRO A 38 3.38 2.31 -10.47
CA PRO A 38 4.70 2.60 -11.01
C PRO A 38 5.49 3.58 -10.13
N GLN A 39 4.84 4.64 -9.65
CA GLN A 39 5.48 5.60 -8.74
C GLN A 39 5.81 4.96 -7.40
N TYR A 40 4.93 4.08 -6.90
CA TYR A 40 5.20 3.34 -5.67
C TYR A 40 6.44 2.44 -5.82
N GLN A 41 6.53 1.68 -6.91
CA GLN A 41 7.69 0.83 -7.19
C GLN A 41 8.97 1.64 -7.37
N GLN A 42 8.89 2.84 -7.96
CA GLN A 42 10.04 3.73 -8.11
C GLN A 42 10.50 4.33 -6.79
N ASP A 43 9.58 4.86 -5.98
CA ASP A 43 9.89 5.59 -4.75
C ASP A 43 10.25 4.66 -3.58
N TYR A 44 9.72 3.43 -3.61
CA TYR A 44 9.72 2.52 -2.46
C TYR A 44 10.23 1.12 -2.80
N SER A 45 11.06 0.96 -3.85
CA SER A 45 11.61 -0.34 -4.26
C SER A 45 12.35 -1.08 -3.14
N GLU A 46 13.05 -0.32 -2.29
CA GLU A 46 13.82 -0.83 -1.17
C GLU A 46 13.06 -0.81 0.17
N SER A 47 11.80 -0.34 0.18
CA SER A 47 10.99 -0.24 1.39
C SER A 47 10.24 -1.55 1.67
N GLU A 48 10.15 -1.91 2.95
CA GLU A 48 9.26 -2.99 3.37
C GLU A 48 7.86 -2.43 3.67
N PHE A 49 6.82 -3.13 3.18
CA PHE A 49 5.43 -2.84 3.54
C PHE A 49 4.90 -3.92 4.47
N GLU A 50 4.73 -3.57 5.75
CA GLU A 50 4.17 -4.46 6.76
C GLU A 50 2.65 -4.32 6.77
N VAL A 51 1.95 -5.33 6.25
CA VAL A 51 0.48 -5.37 6.24
C VAL A 51 -0.04 -5.72 7.64
N ILE A 52 -0.90 -4.87 8.18
CA ILE A 52 -1.55 -5.03 9.50
C ILE A 52 -3.00 -5.47 9.33
N THR A 53 -3.69 -4.91 8.33
CA THR A 53 -5.09 -5.20 8.06
C THR A 53 -5.26 -5.44 6.58
N GLU A 54 -5.92 -6.55 6.29
CA GLU A 54 -6.25 -6.98 4.94
C GLU A 54 -7.76 -7.15 4.87
N THR A 55 -8.41 -6.48 3.91
CA THR A 55 -9.85 -6.55 3.73
C THR A 55 -10.18 -6.91 2.29
N TYR A 56 -11.11 -7.83 2.11
CA TYR A 56 -11.60 -8.29 0.81
C TYR A 56 -13.10 -8.06 0.72
N ASN A 57 -13.56 -7.35 -0.30
CA ASN A 57 -14.98 -7.18 -0.62
C ASN A 57 -15.22 -7.31 -2.14
N TRP A 58 -16.50 -7.26 -2.55
CA TRP A 58 -16.95 -7.48 -3.92
C TRP A 58 -16.37 -6.46 -4.91
N GLY A 59 -15.15 -6.70 -5.39
CA GLY A 59 -14.45 -5.87 -6.37
C GLY A 59 -13.28 -5.06 -5.82
N ARG A 60 -12.90 -5.22 -4.54
CA ARG A 60 -11.73 -4.53 -3.99
C ARG A 60 -11.05 -5.32 -2.87
N ALA A 61 -9.73 -5.39 -2.94
CA ALA A 61 -8.87 -5.72 -1.81
C ALA A 61 -8.21 -4.45 -1.27
N VAL A 62 -8.04 -4.40 0.04
CA VAL A 62 -7.38 -3.30 0.74
C VAL A 62 -6.30 -3.88 1.65
N LEU A 63 -5.06 -3.48 1.41
CA LEU A 63 -3.94 -3.75 2.30
C LEU A 63 -3.61 -2.47 3.04
N GLN A 64 -3.67 -2.50 4.37
CA GLN A 64 -3.36 -1.35 5.24
C GLN A 64 -2.23 -1.72 6.18
N GLY A 65 -1.28 -0.81 6.36
CA GLY A 65 -0.10 -1.16 7.13
C GLY A 65 0.93 -0.04 7.29
N TRP A 66 2.15 -0.44 7.64
CA TRP A 66 3.30 0.43 7.77
C TRP A 66 4.20 0.32 6.55
N LEU A 67 4.46 1.45 5.89
CA LEU A 67 5.51 1.56 4.88
C LEU A 67 6.79 2.04 5.57
N CYS A 68 7.78 1.15 5.65
CA CYS A 68 9.08 1.40 6.25
C CYS A 68 9.94 2.23 5.28
N THR A 69 9.97 3.55 5.49
CA THR A 69 10.86 4.47 4.77
C THR A 69 12.22 4.59 5.48
N GLU A 70 13.19 5.30 4.91
CA GLU A 70 14.49 5.55 5.55
C GLU A 70 14.40 6.23 6.93
N GLY A 71 13.26 6.86 7.24
CA GLY A 71 12.98 7.50 8.52
C GLY A 71 11.96 6.72 9.36
N ASN A 72 10.95 7.43 9.87
CA ASN A 72 9.85 6.79 10.58
C ASN A 72 8.92 6.06 9.58
N PRO A 73 8.36 4.91 9.95
CA PRO A 73 7.32 4.30 9.15
C PRO A 73 6.14 5.26 9.02
N VAL A 74 5.46 5.17 7.89
CA VAL A 74 4.23 5.94 7.64
C VAL A 74 3.07 5.00 7.38
N HIS A 75 1.85 5.46 7.62
CA HIS A 75 0.70 4.66 7.23
C HIS A 75 0.61 4.56 5.70
N CYS A 76 0.28 3.38 5.21
CA CYS A 76 0.05 3.12 3.80
C CYS A 76 -1.22 2.29 3.61
N ILE A 77 -2.01 2.68 2.61
CA ILE A 77 -3.20 1.95 2.17
C ILE A 77 -3.04 1.66 0.68
N MET A 78 -3.07 0.39 0.31
CA MET A 78 -3.08 -0.08 -1.07
C MET A 78 -4.47 -0.61 -1.40
N ASN A 79 -5.18 0.13 -2.24
CA ASN A 79 -6.45 -0.27 -2.83
C ASN A 79 -6.18 -0.99 -4.15
N ILE A 80 -6.71 -2.20 -4.27
CA ILE A 80 -6.61 -3.03 -5.47
C ILE A 80 -8.03 -3.29 -5.93
N TYR A 81 -8.37 -2.85 -7.14
CA TYR A 81 -9.70 -3.00 -7.71
C TYR A 81 -9.74 -4.20 -8.65
N PHE A 82 -10.82 -4.98 -8.59
CA PHE A 82 -11.05 -6.13 -9.45
C PHE A 82 -12.24 -5.84 -10.37
N LYS A 83 -12.10 -6.17 -11.65
CA LYS A 83 -13.19 -6.14 -12.64
C LYS A 83 -13.86 -7.50 -12.75
#